data_AF-A0A8T5L5P8-F1
#
_entry.id   AF-A0A8T5L5P8-F1
#
_cell.length_a   1.000
_cell.length_b   1.000
_cell.length_c   1.000
_cell.angle_alpha   90.00
_cell.angle_beta   90.00
_cell.angle_gamma   90.00
#
_symmetry.space_group_name_H-M   'P 1'
#
loop_
_entity.id
_entity.type
_entity.pdbx_description
1 polymer ?
#
loop_
_entity_poly.entity_id
_entity_poly.type
_entity_poly.pdbx_seq_one_letter_code
_entity_poly.pdbx_strand_id
1 'polypeptide(L)' 'MGKVIKKGVVKRQKGYLYYVDGKGNVCEAKMARGGKKKKKAKKKVAKKKKRR' A
#
# COMPACT_ATOMS: atom_id res chain seq x y z
N MET A 1 -17.22 10.05 27.21
CA MET A 1 -16.27 10.91 26.45
C MET A 1 -14.87 10.35 26.62
N GLY A 2 -14.13 10.13 25.53
CA GLY A 2 -12.76 9.60 25.63
C GLY A 2 -11.77 10.66 26.14
N LYS A 3 -10.75 10.24 26.91
CA LYS A 3 -9.66 11.09 27.41
C LYS A 3 -8.36 10.77 26.65
N VAL A 4 -7.63 11.81 26.24
CA VAL A 4 -6.30 11.65 25.63
C VAL A 4 -5.28 11.30 26.72
N ILE A 5 -4.66 10.13 26.62
CA ILE A 5 -3.67 9.63 27.60
C ILE A 5 -2.26 10.16 27.26
N LYS A 6 -1.90 10.21 25.97
CA LYS A 6 -0.57 10.65 25.53
C LYS A 6 -0.61 11.22 24.11
N LYS A 7 0.13 12.31 23.87
CA LYS A 7 0.35 12.91 22.55
C LYS A 7 1.73 12.55 22.02
N GLY A 8 1.88 12.51 20.69
CA GLY A 8 3.19 12.34 20.04
C GLY A 8 3.83 10.95 20.18
N VAL A 9 3.02 9.91 20.41
CA VAL A 9 3.50 8.53 20.62
C VAL A 9 4.24 7.96 19.40
N VAL A 10 3.91 8.46 18.20
CA VAL A 10 4.53 8.01 16.95
C VAL A 10 5.08 9.19 16.14
N LYS A 11 6.30 9.03 15.63
CA LYS A 11 6.90 9.93 14.64
C LYS A 11 6.48 9.49 13.25
N ARG A 12 5.68 10.32 12.57
CA ARG A 12 5.16 10.00 11.23
C ARG A 12 6.17 10.37 10.14
N GLN A 13 6.45 9.43 9.25
CA GLN A 13 7.29 9.65 8.09
C GLN A 13 6.48 10.16 6.89
N LYS A 14 7.08 11.06 6.11
CA LYS A 14 6.47 11.55 4.87
C LYS A 14 6.36 10.38 3.88
N GLY A 15 5.18 10.21 3.27
CA GLY A 15 4.95 9.16 2.29
C GLY A 15 4.36 7.85 2.85
N TYR A 16 4.07 7.81 4.15
CA TYR A 16 3.47 6.65 4.81
C TYR A 16 2.08 6.94 5.39
N LEU A 17 1.21 5.94 5.35
CA LEU A 17 -0.11 5.92 5.96
C LEU A 17 0.00 5.23 7.32
N TYR A 18 -0.56 5.88 8.35
CA TYR A 18 -0.61 5.35 9.71
C TYR A 18 -2.06 5.12 10.11
N TYR A 19 -2.38 3.91 10.58
CA TYR A 19 -3.73 3.53 11.01
C TYR A 19 -3.68 2.62 12.23
N VAL A 20 -4.82 2.44 12.90
CA VAL A 20 -4.98 1.52 14.02
C VAL A 20 -5.72 0.27 13.53
N ASP A 21 -5.17 -0.91 13.78
CA ASP A 21 -5.84 -2.17 13.45
C ASP A 21 -6.89 -2.56 14.51
N GLY A 22 -7.67 -3.61 14.24
CA GLY A 22 -8.68 -4.10 15.19
C GLY A 22 -8.10 -4.63 16.51
N LYS A 23 -6.79 -4.86 16.59
CA LYS A 23 -6.07 -5.27 17.81
C LYS A 23 -5.51 -4.06 18.58
N GLY A 24 -5.68 -2.84 18.08
CA GLY A 24 -5.21 -1.61 18.71
C GLY A 24 -3.75 -1.25 18.38
N ASN A 25 -3.11 -1.92 17.41
CA ASN A 25 -1.73 -1.61 17.01
C ASN A 25 -1.70 -0.45 16.04
N VAL A 26 -0.64 0.37 16.12
CA VAL A 26 -0.36 1.40 15.11
C VAL A 26 0.45 0.77 13.99
N CYS A 27 -0.14 0.67 12.81
CA CYS A 27 0.49 0.10 11.61
C CYS A 27 0.96 1.20 10.65
N GLU A 28 2.01 0.88 9.87
CA GLU A 28 2.60 1.77 8.86
C GLU A 28 2.52 1.11 7.47
N ALA A 29 2.06 1.85 6.46
CA ALA A 29 2.02 1.38 5.07
C ALA A 29 2.55 2.44 4.10
N LYS A 30 3.39 2.04 3.14
CA LYS A 30 3.92 2.97 2.13
C LYS A 30 2.81 3.40 1.17
N MET A 31 2.55 4.70 1.07
CA MET A 31 1.49 5.21 0.20
C MET A 31 1.84 5.00 -1.26
N ALA A 32 0.93 4.39 -2.01
CA ALA A 32 0.96 4.37 -3.47
C ALA A 32 0.53 5.74 -4.02
N ARG A 33 1.34 6.78 -3.76
CA ARG A 33 1.21 8.05 -4.49
C ARG A 33 1.48 7.74 -5.95
N GLY A 34 0.58 8.13 -6.86
CA GLY A 34 0.52 7.72 -8.27
C GLY A 34 1.71 8.13 -9.16
N GLY A 35 2.93 7.85 -8.74
CA GLY A 35 4.17 8.02 -9.50
C GLY A 35 4.51 6.74 -10.24
N LYS A 36 4.69 6.89 -11.56
CA LYS A 36 4.92 5.85 -12.59
C LYS A 36 3.69 4.96 -12.82
N LYS A 37 2.90 5.36 -13.82
CA LYS A 37 2.05 4.44 -14.60
C LYS A 37 2.89 3.19 -14.93
N LYS A 38 2.62 2.05 -14.29
CA LYS A 38 3.17 0.77 -14.76
C LYS A 38 2.72 0.63 -16.21
N LYS A 39 3.67 0.70 -17.16
CA LYS A 39 3.38 0.36 -18.56
C LYS A 39 2.75 -1.03 -18.51
N LYS A 40 1.50 -1.15 -19.00
CA LYS A 40 0.83 -2.45 -19.12
C LYS A 40 1.83 -3.40 -19.78
N ALA A 41 2.22 -4.47 -19.09
CA ALA A 41 3.05 -5.50 -19.69
C ALA A 41 2.32 -5.94 -20.96
N LYS A 42 2.97 -5.83 -22.13
CA LYS A 42 2.41 -6.34 -23.39
C LYS A 42 2.12 -7.82 -23.14
N LYS A 43 0.83 -8.18 -23.13
CA LYS A 43 0.38 -9.58 -23.01
C LYS A 43 1.10 -10.34 -24.12
N LYS A 44 2.07 -11.19 -23.78
CA LYS A 44 2.70 -12.08 -24.76
C LYS A 44 1.58 -12.99 -25.25
N VAL A 45 1.08 -12.72 -26.45
CA VAL A 45 0.10 -13.59 -27.12
C VAL A 45 0.79 -14.94 -27.26
N ALA A 46 0.34 -15.92 -26.48
CA ALA A 46 0.81 -17.29 -26.61
C ALA A 46 0.53 -17.75 -28.04
N LYS A 47 1.57 -17.95 -28.85
CA LYS A 47 1.45 -18.53 -30.19
C LYS A 47 0.77 -19.90 -30.01
N LYS A 48 -0.49 -20.02 -30.44
CA LYS A 48 -1.17 -21.32 -30.57
C LYS A 48 -0.30 -22.19 -31.49
N LYS A 49 0.21 -23.29 -30.94
CA LYS A 49 0.94 -24.32 -31.68
C LYS A 49 -0.01 -24.90 -32.74
N LYS A 50 0.29 -24.67 -34.02
CA LYS A 50 -0.40 -25.30 -35.14
C LYS A 50 -0.18 -26.81 -35.02
N ARG A 51 -1.25 -27.56 -34.71
CA ARG A 51 -1.22 -29.03 -34.76
C ARG A 51 -1.17 -29.41 -36.24
N ARG A 52 -0.17 -30.21 -36.61
CA ARG A 52 -0.06 -30.88 -37.91
C ARG A 52 -1.16 -31.93 -38.04
#